data_AF-A0A2M8Z376-F1
#
_entry.id   AF-A0A2M8Z376-F1
#
_cell.length_a   1.000
_cell.length_b   1.000
_cell.length_c   1.000
_cell.angle_alpha   90.00
_cell.angle_beta   90.00
_cell.angle_gamma   90.00
#
_symmetry.space_group_name_H-M   'P 1'
#
loop_
_entity.id
_entity.type
_entity.pdbx_description
1 polymer ?
#
loop_
_entity_poly.entity_id
_entity_poly.type
_entity_poly.pdbx_seq_one_letter_code
_entity_poly.pdbx_strand_id
1 'polypeptide(L)'
;MMITKNNLNEILFENQDARLLIERVVSSTQATLYYYHDDEITVEKALEIYNRAMRAEEKDAFSCVTFLDFSREKNKLQYSGNPC
;
A
#
# COMPACT_ATOMS: atom_id res chain seq x y z
N MET A 1 1.08 -20.24 -2.34
CA MET A 1 2.44 -19.67 -2.37
C MET A 1 2.37 -18.16 -2.16
N MET A 2 3.28 -17.56 -1.40
CA MET A 2 3.36 -16.10 -1.29
C MET A 2 3.99 -15.51 -2.57
N ILE A 3 3.34 -14.52 -3.17
CA ILE A 3 3.87 -13.82 -4.34
C ILE A 3 4.92 -12.83 -3.87
N THR A 4 6.12 -12.96 -4.42
CA THR A 4 7.19 -11.99 -4.26
C THR A 4 7.71 -11.60 -5.64
N LYS A 5 8.48 -10.51 -5.74
CA LYS A 5 9.12 -10.09 -7.00
C LYS A 5 9.96 -11.20 -7.63
N ASN A 6 10.51 -12.10 -6.82
CA ASN A 6 11.39 -13.16 -7.27
C ASN A 6 10.61 -14.38 -7.81
N ASN A 7 9.36 -14.56 -7.39
CA ASN A 7 8.55 -15.73 -7.72
C ASN A 7 7.45 -15.42 -8.75
N LEU A 8 7.48 -14.23 -9.37
CA LEU A 8 6.54 -13.87 -10.43
C LEU A 8 6.64 -14.84 -11.62
N ASN A 9 7.80 -15.40 -11.92
CA ASN A 9 7.96 -16.34 -13.04
C ASN A 9 7.27 -17.70 -12.82
N GLU A 10 6.92 -18.05 -11.57
CA GLU A 10 6.23 -19.30 -11.22
C GLU A 10 4.71 -19.17 -11.26
N ILE A 11 4.20 -17.98 -11.59
CA ILE A 11 2.78 -17.64 -11.58
C ILE A 11 2.27 -17.59 -13.02
N LEU A 12 1.08 -18.15 -13.25
CA LEU A 12 0.39 -18.08 -14.53
C LEU A 12 -0.31 -16.73 -14.67
N PHE A 13 0.10 -15.97 -15.69
CA PHE A 13 -0.50 -14.70 -16.05
C PHE A 13 -1.12 -14.82 -17.44
N GLU A 14 -2.31 -14.24 -17.61
CA GLU A 14 -2.98 -14.13 -18.91
C GLU A 14 -2.13 -13.33 -19.91
N ASN A 15 -1.50 -12.25 -19.44
CA ASN A 15 -0.67 -11.37 -20.26
C ASN A 15 0.44 -10.71 -19.45
N GLN A 16 1.44 -10.16 -20.15
CA GLN A 16 2.55 -9.39 -19.60
C GLN A 16 2.08 -8.18 -18.79
N ASP A 17 0.96 -7.54 -19.17
CA ASP A 17 0.39 -6.42 -18.41
C ASP A 17 -0.05 -6.83 -17.00
N ALA A 18 -0.67 -8.01 -16.85
CA ALA A 18 -1.06 -8.55 -15.54
C ALA A 18 0.18 -8.77 -14.65
N ARG A 19 1.27 -9.27 -15.24
CA ARG A 19 2.54 -9.44 -14.54
C ARG A 19 3.11 -8.11 -14.05
N LEU A 20 3.12 -7.08 -14.90
CA LEU A 20 3.64 -5.75 -14.55
C LEU A 20 2.82 -5.09 -13.43
N LEU A 21 1.48 -5.26 -13.45
CA LEU A 21 0.61 -4.76 -12.40
C LEU A 21 0.96 -5.39 -11.04
N ILE A 22 1.08 -6.72 -10.97
CA ILE A 22 1.42 -7.41 -9.73
C ILE A 22 2.85 -7.11 -9.28
N GLU A 23 3.81 -7.01 -10.20
CA GLU A 23 5.18 -6.58 -9.88
C GLU A 23 5.19 -5.21 -9.19
N ARG A 24 4.38 -4.28 -9.71
CA ARG A 24 4.26 -2.94 -9.15
C ARG A 24 3.60 -2.97 -7.77
N VAL A 25 2.59 -3.80 -7.55
CA VAL A 25 1.99 -3.98 -6.22
C VAL A 25 3.03 -4.44 -5.21
N VAL A 26 3.77 -5.51 -5.53
CA VAL A 26 4.77 -6.08 -4.61
C VAL A 26 5.96 -5.14 -4.38
N SER A 27 6.30 -4.30 -5.36
CA SER A 27 7.42 -3.36 -5.25
C SER A 27 7.06 -2.02 -4.59
N SER A 28 5.82 -1.56 -4.78
CA SER A 28 5.39 -0.22 -4.34
C SER A 28 4.48 -0.24 -3.12
N THR A 29 3.95 -1.39 -2.73
CA THR A 29 3.10 -1.51 -1.53
C THR A 29 3.61 -2.62 -0.63
N GLN A 30 3.29 -2.55 0.66
CA GLN A 30 3.59 -3.64 1.61
C GLN A 30 2.58 -4.80 1.54
N ALA A 31 1.78 -4.87 0.46
CA ALA A 31 0.74 -5.88 0.31
C ALA A 31 1.34 -7.29 0.16
N THR A 32 0.94 -8.19 1.05
CA THR A 32 1.30 -9.61 0.95
C THR A 32 0.24 -10.35 0.13
N LEU A 33 0.59 -10.73 -1.09
CA LEU A 33 -0.30 -11.46 -1.98
C LEU A 33 -0.06 -12.96 -1.87
N TYR A 34 -1.14 -13.74 -1.81
CA TYR A 34 -1.08 -15.20 -1.78
C TYR A 34 -1.67 -15.76 -3.08
N TYR A 35 -0.84 -16.49 -3.82
CA TYR A 35 -1.22 -17.22 -5.01
C TYR A 35 -1.61 -18.64 -4.66
N TYR A 36 -2.81 -19.05 -5.05
CA TYR A 36 -3.18 -20.46 -5.05
C TYR A 36 -2.75 -21.02 -6.41
N HIS A 37 -1.89 -22.04 -6.38
CA HIS A 37 -1.52 -22.75 -7.60
C HIS A 37 -2.81 -23.25 -8.28
N ASP A 38 -2.85 -23.14 -9.61
CA ASP A 38 -3.98 -23.46 -10.52
C ASP A 38 -4.91 -22.30 -10.93
N ASP A 39 -4.82 -21.11 -10.33
CA ASP A 39 -5.58 -19.94 -10.78
C ASP A 39 -4.76 -19.09 -11.77
N GLU A 40 -5.24 -18.86 -12.99
CA GLU A 40 -4.60 -17.84 -13.85
C GLU A 40 -4.94 -16.43 -13.34
N ILE A 41 -3.92 -15.58 -13.24
CA ILE A 41 -4.12 -14.16 -12.94
C ILE A 41 -4.46 -13.44 -14.23
N THR A 42 -5.75 -13.15 -14.39
CA THR A 42 -6.25 -12.30 -15.47
C THR A 42 -5.91 -10.84 -15.24
N VAL A 43 -5.94 -10.04 -16.32
CA VAL A 43 -5.67 -8.59 -16.25
C VAL A 43 -6.67 -7.89 -15.32
N GLU A 44 -7.95 -8.28 -15.35
CA GLU A 44 -8.98 -7.72 -14.45
C GLU A 44 -8.67 -7.99 -12.97
N LYS A 45 -8.31 -9.23 -12.61
CA LYS A 45 -7.92 -9.58 -11.23
C LYS A 45 -6.67 -8.79 -10.80
N ALA A 46 -5.67 -8.70 -11.68
CA ALA A 46 -4.46 -7.94 -11.39
C ALA A 46 -4.74 -6.44 -11.17
N LEU A 47 -5.66 -5.86 -11.94
CA LEU A 47 -6.06 -4.46 -11.82
C LEU A 47 -6.86 -4.21 -10.53
N GLU A 48 -7.75 -5.13 -10.15
CA GLU A 48 -8.46 -5.05 -8.87
C GLU A 48 -7.49 -5.09 -7.69
N ILE A 49 -6.54 -6.04 -7.70
CA ILE A 49 -5.49 -6.15 -6.68
C ILE A 49 -4.66 -4.87 -6.62
N TYR A 50 -4.25 -4.35 -7.78
CA TYR A 50 -3.50 -3.10 -7.87
C TYR A 50 -4.24 -1.92 -7.24
N ASN A 51 -5.49 -1.70 -7.63
CA ASN A 51 -6.29 -0.61 -7.09
C ASN A 51 -6.52 -0.77 -5.57
N ARG A 52 -6.74 -2.01 -5.11
CA ARG A 52 -6.94 -2.29 -3.69
C ARG A 52 -5.68 -2.05 -2.88
N ALA A 53 -4.52 -2.50 -3.37
CA ALA A 53 -3.24 -2.31 -2.71
C ALA A 53 -2.84 -0.83 -2.66
N MET A 54 -2.99 -0.11 -3.78
CA MET A 54 -2.70 1.33 -3.82
C MET A 54 -3.61 2.12 -2.86
N ARG A 55 -4.91 1.83 -2.82
CA ARG A 55 -5.83 2.48 -1.87
C ARG A 55 -5.51 2.14 -0.40
N ALA A 56 -4.98 0.94 -0.14
CA ALA A 56 -4.56 0.56 1.21
C ALA A 56 -3.29 1.32 1.61
N GLU A 57 -2.30 1.38 0.73
CA GLU A 57 -1.05 2.12 0.94
C GLU A 57 -1.31 3.63 1.10
N GLU A 58 -2.20 4.22 0.30
CA GLU A 58 -2.62 5.62 0.48
C GLU A 58 -3.28 5.85 1.85
N LYS A 59 -4.17 4.95 2.28
CA LYS A 59 -4.80 5.04 3.62
C LYS A 59 -3.79 4.87 4.75
N ASP A 60 -2.81 3.99 4.61
CA ASP A 60 -1.72 3.86 5.57
C ASP A 60 -0.85 5.11 5.58
N ALA A 61 -0.55 5.72 4.43
CA ALA A 61 0.14 7.00 4.35
C ALA A 61 -0.61 8.15 5.06
N PHE A 62 -1.95 8.16 5.03
CA PHE A 62 -2.77 9.09 5.82
C PHE A 62 -2.89 8.69 7.31
N SER A 63 -2.71 7.40 7.63
CA SER A 63 -2.62 6.89 9.01
C SER A 63 -1.26 7.15 9.64
N CYS A 64 -0.23 7.47 8.85
CA CYS A 64 1.08 7.97 9.28
C CYS A 64 1.05 9.45 9.71
N VAL A 65 -0.03 9.93 10.33
CA VAL A 65 0.06 11.09 11.22
C VAL A 65 0.68 10.61 12.51
N THR A 66 2.01 10.68 12.58
CA THR A 66 2.78 10.33 13.78
C THR A 66 2.22 11.06 15.01
N PHE A 67 1.93 10.30 16.07
CA PHE A 67 1.67 10.77 17.44
C PHE A 67 2.82 11.63 18.03
N LEU A 68 3.92 11.80 17.27
CA LEU A 68 5.07 12.66 17.59
C LEU A 68 4.92 14.11 17.12
N ASP A 69 3.81 14.49 16.46
CA ASP A 69 3.48 15.91 16.23
C ASP A 69 2.97 16.62 17.51
N PHE A 70 3.26 16.06 18.68
CA PHE A 70 3.06 16.67 20.00
C PHE A 70 4.34 17.22 20.64
N SER A 71 5.49 17.20 19.96
CA SER A 71 6.79 17.65 20.54
C SER A 71 7.47 18.83 19.85
N ARG A 72 6.76 19.58 19.00
CA ARG A 72 7.22 20.88 18.50
C ARG A 72 6.08 21.87 18.74
N GLU A 73 6.06 22.75 19.73
CA GLU A 73 7.15 23.52 20.33
C GLU A 73 6.59 24.14 21.63
N LYS A 74 6.90 23.59 22.81
CA LYS A 74 6.75 24.35 24.07
C LYS A 74 7.95 25.26 24.21
N ASN A 75 7.90 26.45 23.61
CA ASN A 75 8.43 27.71 24.18
C ASN A 75 8.30 28.88 23.19
N LYS A 76 7.17 29.59 23.23
CA LYS A 76 7.10 31.03 23.54
C LYS A 76 5.64 31.51 23.57
N LEU A 77 5.15 31.65 24.80
CA LEU A 77 4.37 32.79 25.30
C LEU A 77 3.48 33.53 24.30
N GLN A 78 2.16 33.35 24.43
CA GLN A 78 1.31 34.41 25.00
C GLN A 78 -0.08 33.85 25.31
N TYR A 79 -0.32 33.62 26.59
CA TYR A 79 -1.66 33.78 27.14
C TYR A 79 -2.05 35.25 26.93
N SER A 80 -3.07 35.50 26.12
CA SER A 80 -4.10 36.44 26.54
C SER A 80 -5.40 35.65 26.58
N GLY A 81 -5.76 35.17 27.77
CA GLY A 81 -7.18 35.06 28.06
C GLY A 81 -7.77 36.47 28.06
N ASN A 82 -9.04 36.61 27.72
CA ASN A 82 -9.96 37.09 28.73
C ASN A 82 -11.36 36.57 28.46
N PRO A 83 -12.12 36.33 29.54
CA PRO A 83 -13.15 35.32 29.56
C PRO A 83 -14.43 35.85 28.94
N CYS A 84 -14.97 35.06 28.02
CA CYS A 84 -16.38 34.71 27.85
C CYS A 84 -16.42 33.47 26.96
#